data_AF-A0A2V8JDY2-F1
#
_entry.id   AF-A0A2V8JDY2-F1
#
_cell.length_a   1.000
_cell.length_b   1.000
_cell.length_c   1.000
_cell.angle_alpha   90.00
_cell.angle_beta   90.00
_cell.angle_gamma   90.00
#
_symmetry.space_group_name_H-M   'P 1'
#
loop_
_entity.id
_entity.type
_entity.pdbx_description
1 polymer ?
#
loop_
_entity_poly.entity_id
_entity_poly.type
_entity_poly.pdbx_seq_one_letter_code
_entity_poly.pdbx_strand_id
1 'polypeptide(L)'
;MRHLARVSLLISFLMGTLASAGFGPCSAAPKKDYFTDDELDLIRDAQELALRAPVYFKLAERRLIFLGLMQQNEKEKEKERKEQQRRLKEQQKAGTAPSTRKPPEDPMAYLADFTRSELLRGYIQAIEEVMTNIDDAYGRKLDVRNPLEDLEKFLRETMPLVEKFQPKNDSERAAMDDAMDKAKEALSSTKEALGVVPKTEKKRR
;
A
#
# COMPACT_ATOMS: atom_id res chain seq x y z
N MET A 1 -30.29 -67.06 11.27
CA MET A 1 -30.26 -67.43 12.69
C MET A 1 -29.76 -66.24 13.50
N ARG A 2 -30.56 -65.81 14.50
CA ARG A 2 -30.29 -64.82 15.58
C ARG A 2 -30.26 -63.34 15.13
N HIS A 3 -31.41 -62.65 15.10
CA HIS A 3 -32.09 -61.87 16.18
C HIS A 3 -31.30 -60.60 16.59
N LEU A 4 -31.69 -59.37 16.18
CA LEU A 4 -32.77 -58.47 16.65
C LEU A 4 -32.75 -58.10 18.15
N ALA A 5 -32.45 -56.82 18.45
CA ALA A 5 -33.05 -55.94 19.48
C ALA A 5 -32.28 -54.60 19.41
N ARG A 6 -32.78 -53.42 18.98
CA ARG A 6 -33.90 -52.55 19.43
C ARG A 6 -33.81 -52.06 20.88
N VAL A 7 -34.29 -50.82 21.04
CA VAL A 7 -34.63 -50.05 22.27
C VAL A 7 -33.57 -49.03 22.71
N SER A 8 -33.82 -47.77 23.09
CA SER A 8 -34.77 -46.70 22.74
C SER A 8 -34.75 -45.68 23.91
N LEU A 9 -34.75 -44.38 23.58
CA LEU A 9 -35.40 -43.25 24.28
C LEU A 9 -34.81 -42.59 25.56
N LEU A 10 -35.09 -41.26 25.61
CA LEU A 10 -35.26 -40.29 26.73
C LEU A 10 -34.07 -39.34 26.96
N ILE A 11 -34.07 -38.06 26.52
CA ILE A 11 -34.91 -36.88 26.90
C ILE A 11 -34.88 -36.72 28.45
N SER A 12 -34.34 -35.68 29.10
CA SER A 12 -34.73 -34.25 29.03
C SER A 12 -33.82 -33.33 29.86
N PHE A 13 -33.75 -32.05 29.44
CA PHE A 13 -33.85 -30.81 30.24
C PHE A 13 -32.73 -30.34 31.21
N LEU A 14 -32.13 -29.18 30.88
CA LEU A 14 -32.37 -27.87 31.53
C LEU A 14 -31.11 -27.11 32.05
N MET A 15 -31.06 -25.84 31.61
CA MET A 15 -30.43 -24.64 32.20
C MET A 15 -28.91 -24.56 32.43
N GLY A 16 -28.31 -23.68 31.63
CA GLY A 16 -28.07 -22.32 32.12
C GLY A 16 -26.64 -22.00 32.54
N THR A 17 -25.83 -21.47 31.61
CA THR A 17 -24.88 -20.40 31.95
C THR A 17 -24.71 -19.43 30.79
N LEU A 18 -24.92 -18.18 31.16
CA LEU A 18 -24.79 -16.94 30.42
C LEU A 18 -23.30 -16.63 30.27
N ALA A 19 -22.77 -16.55 29.05
CA ALA A 19 -21.53 -15.85 28.75
C ALA A 19 -21.63 -15.32 27.32
N SER A 20 -22.32 -14.18 27.20
CA SER A 20 -22.24 -13.27 26.06
C SER A 20 -20.81 -12.72 25.98
N ALA A 21 -19.91 -13.49 25.37
CA ALA A 21 -18.69 -12.96 24.81
C ALA A 21 -19.11 -12.13 23.60
N GLY A 22 -19.17 -10.81 23.78
CA GLY A 22 -19.36 -9.85 22.71
C GLY A 22 -18.21 -9.98 21.72
N PHE A 23 -18.41 -10.78 20.67
CA PHE A 23 -17.79 -10.54 19.38
C PHE A 23 -18.38 -9.23 18.86
N GLY A 24 -17.81 -8.12 19.30
CA GLY A 24 -17.99 -6.85 18.62
C GLY A 24 -17.50 -7.05 17.19
N PRO A 25 -18.28 -6.69 16.16
CA PRO A 25 -17.72 -6.60 14.82
C PRO A 25 -16.56 -5.62 14.92
N CYS A 26 -15.35 -6.12 14.66
CA CYS A 26 -14.23 -5.27 14.30
C CYS A 26 -14.75 -4.47 13.10
N SER A 27 -15.11 -3.22 13.31
CA SER A 27 -15.46 -2.32 12.22
C SER A 27 -14.14 -2.10 11.49
N ALA A 28 -13.83 -3.01 10.57
CA ALA A 28 -12.94 -2.70 9.48
C ALA A 28 -13.63 -1.55 8.76
N ALA A 29 -13.19 -0.32 9.06
CA ALA A 29 -13.59 0.85 8.31
C ALA A 29 -13.41 0.48 6.82
N PRO A 30 -14.39 0.79 5.96
CA PRO A 30 -14.25 0.50 4.54
C PRO A 30 -12.89 1.03 4.10
N LYS A 31 -12.03 0.15 3.58
CA LYS A 31 -10.72 0.53 3.05
C LYS A 31 -11.00 1.58 1.98
N LYS A 32 -10.89 2.85 2.35
CA LYS A 32 -10.97 3.94 1.41
C LYS A 32 -9.70 3.79 0.56
N ASP A 33 -9.88 3.50 -0.73
CA ASP A 33 -8.75 3.52 -1.65
C ASP A 33 -8.24 4.96 -1.73
N TYR A 34 -7.00 5.16 -1.30
CA TYR A 34 -6.31 6.46 -1.36
C TYR A 34 -5.55 6.66 -2.67
N PHE A 35 -5.72 5.73 -3.63
CA PHE A 35 -5.22 5.86 -4.99
C PHE A 35 -6.31 6.39 -5.92
N THR A 36 -5.93 7.33 -6.77
CA THR A 36 -6.78 7.78 -7.88
C THR A 36 -6.80 6.76 -9.03
N ASP A 37 -7.78 6.84 -9.92
CA ASP A 37 -7.85 5.97 -11.10
C ASP A 37 -6.58 6.06 -11.97
N ASP A 38 -6.06 7.28 -12.16
CA ASP A 38 -4.82 7.49 -12.92
C ASP A 38 -3.61 6.82 -12.22
N GLU A 39 -3.56 6.79 -10.89
CA GLU A 39 -2.52 6.08 -10.13
C GLU A 39 -2.68 4.55 -10.22
N LEU A 40 -3.91 4.06 -10.16
CA LEU A 40 -4.22 2.64 -10.32
C LEU A 40 -3.82 2.15 -11.72
N ASP A 41 -3.99 2.97 -12.75
CA ASP A 41 -3.53 2.64 -14.10
C ASP A 41 -1.99 2.54 -14.17
N LEU A 42 -1.26 3.44 -13.49
CA LEU A 42 0.21 3.32 -13.38
C LEU A 42 0.63 2.01 -12.70
N ILE A 43 -0.09 1.59 -11.67
CA ILE A 43 0.17 0.34 -10.95
C ILE A 43 -0.15 -0.87 -11.84
N ARG A 44 -1.26 -0.83 -12.59
CA ARG A 44 -1.67 -1.90 -13.51
C ARG A 44 -0.69 -2.08 -14.66
N ASP A 45 -0.16 -0.99 -15.21
CA ASP A 45 0.87 -1.01 -16.24
C ASP A 45 2.17 -1.68 -15.74
N ALA A 46 2.48 -1.54 -14.45
CA ALA A 46 3.62 -2.17 -13.82
C ALA A 46 3.29 -3.61 -13.38
N GLN A 47 3.37 -4.56 -14.31
CA GLN A 47 2.97 -5.95 -14.06
C GLN A 47 3.93 -6.73 -13.15
N GLU A 48 5.25 -6.58 -13.36
CA GLU A 48 6.26 -7.29 -12.56
C GLU A 48 6.49 -6.59 -11.21
N LEU A 49 6.70 -7.35 -10.12
CA LEU A 49 7.00 -6.80 -8.79
C LEU A 49 8.11 -5.75 -8.84
N ALA A 50 9.17 -6.05 -9.59
CA ALA A 50 10.33 -5.21 -9.68
C ALA A 50 10.11 -3.92 -10.51
N LEU A 51 8.98 -3.81 -11.23
CA LEU A 51 8.51 -2.56 -11.83
C LEU A 51 7.46 -1.88 -10.96
N ARG A 52 6.64 -2.67 -10.26
CA ARG A 52 5.50 -2.20 -9.45
C ARG A 52 5.91 -1.55 -8.13
N ALA A 53 6.87 -2.13 -7.41
CA ALA A 53 7.34 -1.57 -6.14
C ALA A 53 7.86 -0.11 -6.28
N PRO A 54 8.69 0.22 -7.29
CA PRO A 54 9.07 1.60 -7.57
C PRO A 54 7.89 2.55 -7.84
N VAL A 55 6.80 2.06 -8.45
CA VAL A 55 5.61 2.89 -8.66
C VAL A 55 4.98 3.26 -7.32
N TYR A 56 4.78 2.30 -6.42
CA TYR A 56 4.25 2.59 -5.08
C TYR A 56 5.14 3.55 -4.29
N PHE A 57 6.47 3.38 -4.32
CA PHE A 57 7.39 4.31 -3.66
C PHE A 57 7.23 5.73 -4.22
N LYS A 58 7.16 5.88 -5.54
CA LYS A 58 6.92 7.18 -6.18
C LYS A 58 5.58 7.81 -5.75
N LEU A 59 4.52 7.01 -5.64
CA LEU A 59 3.21 7.48 -5.18
C LEU A 59 3.26 7.95 -3.71
N ALA A 60 4.00 7.23 -2.87
CA ALA A 60 4.22 7.58 -1.48
C ALA A 60 5.08 8.86 -1.35
N GLU A 61 6.16 8.98 -2.12
CA GLU A 61 7.01 10.18 -2.17
C GLU A 61 6.23 11.42 -2.59
N ARG A 62 5.40 11.33 -3.63
CA ARG A 62 4.55 12.45 -4.07
C ARG A 62 3.67 12.99 -2.95
N ARG A 63 3.11 12.10 -2.13
CA ARG A 63 2.31 12.48 -0.95
C ARG A 63 3.17 13.21 0.08
N LEU A 64 4.38 12.71 0.38
CA LEU A 64 5.31 13.37 1.31
C LEU A 64 5.82 14.72 0.78
N ILE A 65 6.09 14.83 -0.53
CA ILE A 65 6.45 16.07 -1.20
C ILE A 65 5.32 17.08 -1.09
N PHE A 66 4.09 16.67 -1.37
CA PHE A 66 2.91 17.54 -1.28
C PHE A 66 2.64 18.00 0.17
N LEU A 67 2.94 17.15 1.16
CA LEU A 67 2.91 17.53 2.57
C LEU A 67 4.05 18.47 2.99
N GLY A 68 5.00 18.78 2.10
CA GLY A 68 6.16 19.61 2.39
C GLY A 68 7.24 18.93 3.23
N LEU A 69 7.20 17.59 3.34
CA LEU A 69 8.13 16.81 4.15
C LEU A 69 9.37 16.36 3.36
N MET A 70 9.29 16.39 2.03
CA MET A 70 10.35 15.97 1.11
C MET A 70 10.49 17.00 -0.01
N GLN A 71 11.72 17.28 -0.44
CA GLN A 71 11.97 18.15 -1.59
C GLN A 71 11.98 17.32 -2.87
N GLN A 72 11.21 17.74 -3.87
CA GLN A 72 11.29 17.15 -5.19
C GLN A 72 12.54 17.68 -5.91
N ASN A 73 13.31 16.79 -6.52
CA ASN A 73 14.41 17.21 -7.38
C ASN A 73 13.85 17.76 -8.70
N GLU A 74 14.27 18.97 -9.11
CA GLU A 74 13.86 19.59 -10.37
C GLU A 74 14.09 18.68 -11.60
N LYS A 75 15.18 17.90 -11.59
CA LYS A 75 15.47 16.93 -12.66
C LYS A 75 14.44 15.81 -12.73
N GLU A 76 13.95 15.34 -11.58
CA GLU A 76 12.92 14.31 -11.51
C GLU A 76 11.57 14.87 -11.91
N LYS A 77 11.23 16.08 -11.43
CA LYS A 77 10.02 16.80 -11.84
C LYS A 77 9.95 16.98 -13.36
N GLU A 78 11.05 17.39 -14.00
CA GLU A 78 11.10 17.54 -15.45
C GLU A 78 10.93 16.19 -16.18
N LYS A 79 11.59 15.13 -15.67
CA LYS A 79 11.47 13.77 -16.21
C LYS A 79 10.04 13.25 -16.11
N GLU A 80 9.36 13.45 -14.98
CA GLU A 80 7.98 13.06 -14.78
C GLU A 80 7.02 13.79 -15.74
N ARG A 81 7.21 15.10 -15.91
CA ARG A 81 6.40 15.88 -16.84
C ARG A 81 6.54 15.37 -18.27
N LYS A 82 7.76 15.03 -18.70
CA LYS A 82 8.03 14.44 -20.02
C LYS A 82 7.38 13.06 -20.16
N GLU A 83 7.44 12.24 -19.12
CA GLU A 83 6.83 10.90 -19.11
C GLU A 83 5.30 10.99 -19.20
N GLN A 84 4.66 11.83 -18.38
CA GLN A 84 3.21 12.05 -18.43
C GLN A 84 2.77 12.59 -19.79
N GLN A 85 3.51 13.56 -20.35
CA GLN A 85 3.21 14.09 -21.68
C GLN A 85 3.32 13.01 -22.76
N ARG A 86 4.30 12.11 -22.66
CA ARG A 86 4.44 10.98 -23.58
C ARG A 86 3.29 10.00 -23.44
N ARG A 87 2.91 9.61 -22.21
CA ARG A 87 1.78 8.71 -21.93
C ARG A 87 0.45 9.27 -22.45
N LEU A 88 0.17 10.55 -22.21
CA LEU A 88 -1.03 11.21 -22.74
C LEU A 88 -1.08 11.18 -24.27
N LYS A 89 0.05 11.42 -24.95
CA LYS A 89 0.13 11.32 -26.42
C LYS A 89 -0.10 9.89 -26.90
N GLU A 90 0.41 8.89 -26.18
CA GLU A 90 0.18 7.47 -26.50
C GLU A 90 -1.29 7.08 -26.29
N GLN A 91 -1.93 7.52 -25.20
CA GLN A 91 -3.37 7.30 -24.94
C GLN A 91 -4.25 8.00 -25.98
N GLN A 92 -3.90 9.22 -26.39
CA GLN A 92 -4.62 9.92 -27.47
C GLN A 92 -4.49 9.18 -28.81
N LYS A 93 -3.31 8.65 -29.13
CA LYS A 93 -3.11 7.83 -30.33
C LYS A 93 -3.87 6.50 -30.27
N ALA A 94 -3.98 5.90 -29.07
CA ALA A 94 -4.72 4.67 -28.85
C ALA A 94 -6.24 4.86 -28.78
N GLY A 95 -6.74 6.11 -28.81
CA GLY A 95 -8.17 6.42 -28.72
C GLY A 95 -8.78 6.27 -27.31
N THR A 96 -7.95 6.04 -26.28
CA THR A 96 -8.39 5.87 -24.88
C THR A 96 -8.46 7.18 -24.11
N ALA A 97 -7.90 8.28 -24.64
CA ALA A 97 -8.04 9.62 -24.07
C ALA A 97 -8.51 10.63 -25.13
N PRO A 98 -9.38 11.60 -24.77
CA PRO A 98 -9.83 12.62 -25.69
C PRO A 98 -8.67 13.52 -26.13
N SER A 99 -8.67 13.93 -27.40
CA SER A 99 -7.65 14.84 -27.97
C SER A 99 -7.59 16.21 -27.29
N THR A 100 -8.61 16.55 -26.50
CA THR A 100 -8.69 17.80 -25.71
C THR A 100 -7.97 17.72 -24.36
N ARG A 101 -7.64 16.52 -23.85
CA ARG A 101 -6.93 16.34 -22.57
C ARG A 101 -5.50 16.86 -22.72
N LYS A 102 -5.14 17.90 -21.97
CA LYS A 102 -3.79 18.46 -21.93
C LYS A 102 -2.98 17.83 -20.79
N PRO A 103 -1.65 17.71 -20.92
CA PRO A 103 -0.82 17.34 -19.78
C PRO A 103 -0.94 18.39 -18.68
N PRO A 104 -1.10 17.96 -17.41
CA PRO A 104 -1.19 18.87 -16.28
C PRO A 104 0.10 19.70 -16.16
N GLU A 105 -0.05 20.98 -15.81
CA GLU A 105 1.10 21.87 -15.58
C GLU A 105 1.90 21.43 -14.34
N ASP A 106 1.18 20.98 -13.31
CA ASP A 106 1.73 20.31 -12.14
C ASP A 106 1.25 18.84 -12.08
N PRO A 107 2.17 17.87 -12.27
CA PRO A 107 1.89 16.44 -12.14
C PRO A 107 1.23 16.00 -10.83
N MET A 108 1.35 16.79 -9.74
CA MET A 108 0.84 16.46 -8.41
C MET A 108 -0.41 17.25 -8.02
N ALA A 109 -0.95 18.09 -8.91
CA ALA A 109 -2.09 18.95 -8.59
C ALA A 109 -3.32 18.19 -8.07
N TYR A 110 -3.54 16.96 -8.53
CA TYR A 110 -4.64 16.10 -8.08
C TYR A 110 -4.58 15.75 -6.59
N LEU A 111 -3.40 15.85 -5.95
CA LEU A 111 -3.27 15.59 -4.52
C LEU A 111 -3.93 16.68 -3.66
N ALA A 112 -4.28 17.83 -4.25
CA ALA A 112 -5.04 18.88 -3.56
C ALA A 112 -6.47 18.45 -3.19
N ASP A 113 -7.00 17.41 -3.84
CA ASP A 113 -8.33 16.85 -3.54
C ASP A 113 -8.32 16.00 -2.26
N PHE A 114 -7.13 15.67 -1.72
CA PHE A 114 -6.96 14.89 -0.51
C PHE A 114 -6.68 15.77 0.70
N THR A 115 -7.25 15.39 1.84
CA THR A 115 -6.85 15.97 3.13
C THR A 115 -5.45 15.51 3.53
N ARG A 116 -4.78 16.27 4.40
CA ARG A 116 -3.43 15.91 4.90
C ARG A 116 -3.39 14.55 5.60
N SER A 117 -4.46 14.16 6.29
CA SER A 117 -4.58 12.83 6.89
C SER A 117 -4.76 11.74 5.83
N GLU A 118 -5.54 11.99 4.78
CA GLU A 118 -5.67 11.04 3.65
C GLU A 118 -4.36 10.86 2.87
N LEU A 119 -3.55 11.91 2.74
CA LEU A 119 -2.22 11.79 2.14
C LEU A 119 -1.29 10.87 2.96
N LEU A 120 -1.33 10.95 4.29
CA LEU A 120 -0.61 10.03 5.18
C LEU A 120 -1.16 8.60 5.06
N ARG A 121 -2.47 8.44 4.96
CA ARG A 121 -3.09 7.11 4.76
C ARG A 121 -2.76 6.51 3.39
N GLY A 122 -2.64 7.33 2.34
CA GLY A 122 -2.15 6.88 1.04
C GLY A 122 -0.66 6.50 1.04
N TYR A 123 0.15 7.16 1.86
CA TYR A 123 1.54 6.73 2.12
C TYR A 123 1.58 5.34 2.76
N ILE A 124 0.73 5.09 3.77
CA ILE A 124 0.58 3.76 4.40
C ILE A 124 0.14 2.72 3.37
N GLN A 125 -0.90 3.02 2.59
CA GLN A 125 -1.44 2.09 1.60
C GLN A 125 -0.35 1.67 0.61
N ALA A 126 0.48 2.61 0.13
CA ALA A 126 1.58 2.27 -0.77
C ALA A 126 2.60 1.30 -0.14
N ILE A 127 2.92 1.45 1.15
CA ILE A 127 3.81 0.52 1.86
C ILE A 127 3.17 -0.86 1.99
N GLU A 128 1.91 -0.92 2.44
CA GLU A 128 1.18 -2.18 2.63
C GLU A 128 1.02 -2.95 1.31
N GLU A 129 0.77 -2.23 0.21
CA GLU A 129 0.70 -2.84 -1.11
C GLU A 129 2.06 -3.39 -1.56
N VAL A 130 3.17 -2.69 -1.31
CA VAL A 130 4.51 -3.24 -1.62
C VAL A 130 4.77 -4.51 -0.81
N MET A 131 4.47 -4.51 0.49
CA MET A 131 4.61 -5.70 1.34
C MET A 131 3.76 -6.86 0.81
N THR A 132 2.49 -6.61 0.52
CA THR A 132 1.56 -7.63 -0.03
C THR A 132 2.09 -8.20 -1.35
N ASN A 133 2.57 -7.33 -2.26
CA ASN A 133 3.12 -7.79 -3.55
C ASN A 133 4.43 -8.57 -3.38
N ILE A 134 5.26 -8.24 -2.39
CA ILE A 134 6.47 -9.00 -2.03
C ILE A 134 6.08 -10.38 -1.48
N ASP A 135 5.15 -10.44 -0.54
CA ASP A 135 4.67 -11.69 0.06
C ASP A 135 4.07 -12.62 -1.01
N ASP A 136 3.24 -12.08 -1.91
CA ASP A 136 2.67 -12.81 -3.04
C ASP A 136 3.72 -13.34 -4.02
N ALA A 137 4.77 -12.56 -4.29
CA ALA A 137 5.87 -12.98 -5.14
C ALA A 137 6.71 -14.06 -4.47
N TYR A 138 6.99 -13.90 -3.17
CA TYR A 138 7.73 -14.87 -2.38
C TYR A 138 6.99 -16.21 -2.27
N GLY A 139 5.67 -16.17 -2.03
CA GLY A 139 4.81 -17.36 -2.02
C GLY A 139 4.80 -18.10 -3.36
N ARG A 140 5.00 -17.37 -4.47
CA ARG A 140 5.19 -17.92 -5.82
C ARG A 140 6.63 -18.32 -6.14
N LYS A 141 7.53 -18.30 -5.15
CA LYS A 141 8.96 -18.64 -5.26
C LYS A 141 9.73 -17.75 -6.25
N LEU A 142 9.28 -16.51 -6.41
CA LEU A 142 10.00 -15.50 -7.19
C LEU A 142 11.09 -14.85 -6.35
N ASP A 143 12.08 -14.28 -7.02
CA ASP A 143 13.11 -13.48 -6.36
C ASP A 143 12.53 -12.15 -5.87
N VAL A 144 12.63 -11.91 -4.56
CA VAL A 144 12.11 -10.72 -3.88
C VAL A 144 13.21 -9.94 -3.15
N ARG A 145 14.48 -10.32 -3.31
CA ARG A 145 15.58 -9.69 -2.56
C ARG A 145 15.70 -8.21 -2.85
N ASN A 146 15.70 -7.83 -4.13
CA ASN A 146 15.88 -6.42 -4.50
C ASN A 146 14.68 -5.55 -4.03
N PRO A 147 13.40 -5.95 -4.27
CA PRO A 147 12.26 -5.22 -3.70
C PRO A 147 12.29 -5.06 -2.17
N LEU A 148 12.77 -6.06 -1.44
CA LEU A 148 12.95 -5.96 0.02
C LEU A 148 14.03 -4.95 0.40
N GLU A 149 15.17 -4.94 -0.28
CA GLU A 149 16.24 -3.96 -0.06
C GLU A 149 15.77 -2.54 -0.39
N ASP A 150 15.02 -2.37 -1.48
CA ASP A 150 14.44 -1.10 -1.87
C ASP A 150 13.40 -0.62 -0.84
N LEU A 151 12.55 -1.51 -0.32
CA LEU A 151 11.60 -1.19 0.74
C LEU A 151 12.31 -0.80 2.05
N GLU A 152 13.36 -1.52 2.46
CA GLU A 152 14.14 -1.20 3.66
C GLU A 152 14.74 0.20 3.54
N LYS A 153 15.35 0.50 2.39
CA LYS A 153 15.95 1.80 2.11
C LYS A 153 14.88 2.90 2.14
N PHE A 154 13.78 2.68 1.42
CA PHE A 154 12.66 3.62 1.36
C PHE A 154 12.15 3.99 2.75
N LEU A 155 11.83 2.99 3.58
CA LEU A 155 11.32 3.21 4.94
C LEU A 155 12.32 3.97 5.83
N ARG A 156 13.62 3.65 5.73
CA ARG A 156 14.66 4.38 6.48
C ARG A 156 14.77 5.85 6.08
N GLU A 157 14.52 6.16 4.82
CA GLU A 157 14.57 7.52 4.29
C GLU A 157 13.31 8.32 4.62
N THR A 158 12.12 7.70 4.55
CA THR A 158 10.84 8.40 4.69
C THR A 158 10.31 8.47 6.12
N MET A 159 10.59 7.49 6.99
CA MET A 159 10.11 7.50 8.38
C MET A 159 10.50 8.77 9.15
N PRO A 160 11.76 9.25 9.09
CA PRO A 160 12.14 10.50 9.77
C PRO A 160 11.46 11.75 9.19
N LEU A 161 10.90 11.66 7.98
CA LEU A 161 10.14 12.75 7.37
C LEU A 161 8.71 12.77 7.92
N VAL A 162 8.08 11.60 8.02
CA VAL A 162 6.75 11.46 8.63
C VAL A 162 6.78 11.90 10.10
N GLU A 163 7.85 11.60 10.83
CA GLU A 163 8.03 12.05 12.23
C GLU A 163 8.04 13.59 12.38
N LYS A 164 8.48 14.32 11.35
CA LYS A 164 8.50 15.79 11.33
C LYS A 164 7.15 16.41 10.99
N PHE A 165 6.15 15.59 10.62
CA PHE A 165 4.82 16.09 10.32
C PHE A 165 4.21 16.75 11.54
N GLN A 166 3.67 17.96 11.35
CA GLN A 166 3.01 18.72 12.43
C GLN A 166 1.48 18.58 12.29
N PRO A 167 0.84 17.70 13.07
CA PRO A 167 -0.60 17.53 13.03
C PRO A 167 -1.31 18.75 13.62
N LYS A 168 -2.37 19.21 12.95
CA LYS A 168 -3.18 20.38 13.33
C LYS A 168 -4.49 20.00 14.01
N ASN A 169 -4.88 18.74 13.95
CA ASN A 169 -6.11 18.20 14.53
C ASN A 169 -5.92 16.72 14.87
N ASP A 170 -6.90 16.13 15.56
CA ASP A 170 -6.82 14.75 16.02
C ASP A 170 -6.83 13.73 14.87
N SER A 171 -7.49 14.04 13.76
CA SER A 171 -7.50 13.17 12.57
C SER A 171 -6.11 13.06 11.94
N GLU A 172 -5.41 14.18 11.83
CA GLU A 172 -4.02 14.23 11.35
C GLU A 172 -3.06 13.57 12.33
N ARG A 173 -3.26 13.74 13.64
CA ARG A 173 -2.45 13.07 14.68
C ARG A 173 -2.61 11.56 14.59
N ALA A 174 -3.84 11.06 14.56
CA ALA A 174 -4.11 9.63 14.40
C ALA A 174 -3.53 9.08 13.11
N ALA A 175 -3.65 9.79 11.98
CA ALA A 175 -3.06 9.34 10.72
C ALA A 175 -1.52 9.34 10.73
N MET A 176 -0.89 10.27 11.46
CA MET A 176 0.56 10.28 11.64
C MET A 176 1.02 9.13 12.54
N ASP A 177 0.33 8.88 13.64
CA ASP A 177 0.62 7.76 14.56
C ASP A 177 0.47 6.43 13.82
N ASP A 178 -0.64 6.23 13.10
CA ASP A 178 -0.88 5.07 12.22
C ASP A 178 0.29 4.91 11.21
N ALA A 179 0.72 6.01 10.58
CA ALA A 179 1.79 5.98 9.58
C ALA A 179 3.14 5.59 10.16
N MET A 180 3.46 6.09 11.36
CA MET A 180 4.70 5.75 12.05
C MET A 180 4.70 4.31 12.54
N ASP A 181 3.59 3.82 13.08
CA ASP A 181 3.47 2.45 13.56
C ASP A 181 3.56 1.46 12.40
N LYS A 182 2.83 1.72 11.30
CA LYS A 182 2.90 0.87 10.11
C LYS A 182 4.26 0.88 9.43
N ALA A 183 4.92 2.03 9.35
CA ALA A 183 6.26 2.10 8.77
C ALA A 183 7.31 1.38 9.64
N LYS A 184 7.20 1.45 10.98
CA LYS A 184 8.07 0.69 11.90
C LYS A 184 7.85 -0.81 11.79
N GLU A 185 6.58 -1.23 11.76
CA GLU A 185 6.18 -2.63 11.57
C GLU A 185 6.78 -3.16 10.25
N ALA A 186 6.52 -2.46 9.13
CA ALA A 186 7.05 -2.78 7.82
C ALA A 186 8.58 -2.87 7.81
N LEU A 187 9.29 -1.94 8.47
CA LEU A 187 10.75 -1.94 8.51
C LEU A 187 11.29 -3.14 9.33
N SER A 188 10.64 -3.50 10.43
CA SER A 188 11.01 -4.68 11.21
C SER A 188 10.83 -5.95 10.39
N SER A 189 9.64 -6.14 9.82
CA SER A 189 9.33 -7.31 8.98
C SER A 189 10.25 -7.42 7.77
N THR A 190 10.56 -6.29 7.13
CA THR A 190 11.51 -6.26 6.00
C THR A 190 12.91 -6.70 6.41
N LYS A 191 13.40 -6.25 7.57
CA LYS A 191 14.72 -6.67 8.08
C LYS A 191 14.76 -8.16 8.43
N GLU A 192 13.71 -8.67 9.05
CA GLU A 192 13.56 -10.09 9.35
C GLU A 192 13.58 -10.92 8.06
N ALA A 193 12.80 -10.51 7.06
CA ALA A 193 12.76 -11.15 5.74
C ALA A 193 14.13 -11.11 5.05
N LEU A 194 14.85 -10.00 5.10
CA LEU A 194 16.21 -9.87 4.56
C LEU A 194 17.24 -10.76 5.28
N GLY A 195 16.96 -11.21 6.51
CA GLY A 195 17.78 -12.19 7.23
C GLY A 195 17.60 -13.62 6.70
N VAL A 196 16.46 -13.92 6.07
CA VAL A 196 16.11 -15.25 5.55
C VAL A 196 16.31 -15.34 4.05
N VAL A 197 15.98 -14.29 3.30
CA VAL A 197 16.08 -14.26 1.83
C VAL A 197 17.54 -14.09 1.40
N PRO A 198 18.11 -15.04 0.63
CA PRO A 198 19.49 -14.99 0.20
C PRO A 198 19.75 -13.80 -0.72
N LYS A 199 21.01 -13.34 -0.77
CA LYS A 199 21.41 -12.25 -1.66
C LYS A 199 21.29 -12.68 -3.12
N THR A 200 20.82 -11.78 -3.96
CA THR A 200 20.77 -11.94 -5.41
C THR A 200 22.17 -11.96 -6.01
N GLU A 201 22.52 -13.05 -6.72
CA GLU A 201 23.84 -13.22 -7.35
C GLU A 201 24.08 -12.23 -8.51
N LYS A 202 23.02 -11.62 -9.07
CA LYS A 202 23.10 -10.61 -10.14
C LYS A 202 22.36 -9.34 -9.73
N LYS A 203 23.11 -8.25 -9.53
CA LYS A 203 22.53 -6.89 -9.48
C LYS A 203 21.82 -6.57 -10.80
N ARG A 204 20.64 -5.98 -10.69
CA ARG A 204 19.91 -5.43 -11.84
C ARG A 204 20.80 -4.43 -12.60
N ARG A 205 20.84 -4.55 -13.93
CA ARG A 205 21.38 -3.53 -14.84
C ARG A 205 20.31 -2.50 -15.16
#